data_AF-A0A962HKB3-F1
#
_entry.id   AF-A0A962HKB3-F1
#
_cell.length_a   1.000
_cell.length_b   1.000
_cell.length_c   1.000
_cell.angle_alpha   90.00
_cell.angle_beta   90.00
_cell.angle_gamma   90.00
#
_symmetry.space_group_name_H-M   'P 1'
#
loop_
_entity.id
_entity.type
_entity.pdbx_description
1 polymer ?
#
loop_
_entity_poly.entity_id
_entity_poly.type
_entity_poly.pdbx_seq_one_letter_code
_entity_poly.pdbx_strand_id
1 'polypeptide(L)'
;MPDVRYDLVVLQHHSEKKVEQLVNDLLHLLQRKDDPYLEYKLSEALLFGANSANKTAVLEDLTQADGEKIRQLFLEQQVTTELRPALGLVAKDTSKDEETYTCPACKHEQPLNPEQKCEKCGVFGEKYRREQQRQAIYEKEKKKLELTREQQLKETRERAEAEDQQHLREEARQRLGFKRQTRTLDYAVSAVVVMAMSVGGYYAANTLLLDDTEVPSPTQAAEPGARGAKSGLSGAAPQPGGLEFSTVTQAARQANGTRSGLDPETGLPMVQGQVGGNILAMARQLAPELSADSELAQGVDAGAPAKGTAIPAKEREHLINALHPPAMSTHMGETDTDQLAQHRASIKRLIELGRPRLALVYADEQKNPNLRSWLLTQLLALENPAQRREFSNEIVTGIRNLAARTTESPDEALVLSNLAGSYTLLGQQENARMALGKSIDALEREKLPVIDRLEKLRYMLQGQLRTGNQAGISQLTAQADELVKSQQPDTPLEHYRLVVRMAGMAMDTGQMEAANTWLKAVQDQDTRLALSHELLNIKQAVISSDD
;
A
#
# COMPACT_ATOMS: atom_id res chain seq x y z
N MET A 1 18.68 32.54 32.43
CA MET A 1 18.06 31.20 32.37
C MET A 1 18.01 30.79 30.90
N PRO A 2 18.24 29.53 30.55
CA PRO A 2 18.03 29.07 29.18
C PRO A 2 16.53 29.19 28.84
N ASP A 3 16.21 29.76 27.68
CA ASP A 3 14.82 29.84 27.21
C ASP A 3 14.32 28.42 26.89
N VAL A 4 13.47 27.89 27.77
CA VAL A 4 12.84 26.59 27.55
C VAL A 4 11.85 26.74 26.41
N ARG A 5 12.09 25.98 25.34
CA ARG A 5 11.24 25.92 24.15
C ARG A 5 10.21 24.80 24.29
N TYR A 6 9.08 24.95 23.61
CA TYR A 6 7.94 24.05 23.73
C TYR A 6 7.36 23.67 22.36
N ASP A 7 6.93 22.43 22.25
CA ASP A 7 6.22 21.90 21.10
C ASP A 7 4.72 21.77 21.45
N LEU A 8 3.84 22.21 20.56
CA LEU A 8 2.39 22.14 20.72
C LEU A 8 1.86 20.86 20.06
N VAL A 9 1.24 20.01 20.87
CA VAL A 9 0.70 18.70 20.47
C VAL A 9 -0.82 18.72 20.59
N VAL A 10 -1.55 18.31 19.54
CA VAL A 10 -3.01 18.13 19.61
C VAL A 10 -3.32 16.79 20.27
N LEU A 11 -4.24 16.79 21.23
CA LEU A 11 -4.69 15.59 21.94
C LEU A 11 -5.99 15.03 21.35
N GLN A 12 -6.98 15.90 21.15
CA GLN A 12 -8.32 15.56 20.70
C GLN A 12 -9.09 16.84 20.32
N HIS A 13 -10.12 16.74 19.49
CA HIS A 13 -11.07 17.83 19.25
C HIS A 13 -12.50 17.38 19.56
N HIS A 14 -13.32 18.32 20.03
CA HIS A 14 -14.75 18.11 20.28
C HIS A 14 -15.64 18.91 19.33
N SER A 15 -15.03 19.59 18.34
CA SER A 15 -15.77 20.40 17.37
C SER A 15 -16.69 19.55 16.50
N GLU A 16 -17.94 20.01 16.35
CA GLU A 16 -18.92 19.47 15.40
C GLU A 16 -18.57 19.80 13.93
N LYS A 17 -17.64 20.74 13.71
CA LYS A 17 -17.15 21.10 12.37
C LYS A 17 -16.44 19.91 11.72
N LYS A 18 -16.56 19.80 10.39
CA LYS A 18 -15.72 18.86 9.62
C LYS A 18 -14.24 19.22 9.81
N VAL A 19 -13.37 18.20 9.91
CA VAL A 19 -11.93 18.39 10.12
C VAL A 19 -11.33 19.40 9.14
N GLU A 20 -11.71 19.37 7.87
CA GLU A 20 -11.24 20.31 6.84
C GLU A 20 -11.57 21.78 7.14
N GLN A 21 -12.76 22.05 7.71
CA GLN A 21 -13.16 23.39 8.11
C GLN A 21 -12.40 23.81 9.37
N LEU A 22 -12.24 22.89 10.33
CA LEU A 22 -11.49 23.12 11.54
C LEU A 22 -10.00 23.40 11.27
N VAL A 23 -9.35 22.66 10.36
CA VAL A 23 -7.98 22.92 9.90
C VAL A 23 -7.87 24.31 9.27
N ASN A 24 -8.79 24.67 8.36
CA ASN A 24 -8.80 26.00 7.74
C ASN A 24 -8.99 27.13 8.76
N ASP A 25 -9.86 26.96 9.76
CA ASP A 25 -10.08 27.93 10.83
C ASP A 25 -8.82 28.08 11.70
N LEU A 26 -8.13 26.99 12.04
CA LEU A 26 -6.88 27.01 12.80
C LEU A 26 -5.73 27.64 12.01
N LEU A 27 -5.59 27.34 10.71
CA LEU A 27 -4.60 27.99 9.83
C LEU A 27 -4.87 29.50 9.70
N HIS A 28 -6.14 29.90 9.68
CA HIS A 28 -6.54 31.30 9.67
C HIS A 28 -6.21 32.01 11.00
N LEU A 29 -6.48 31.38 12.14
CA LEU A 29 -6.11 31.88 13.47
C LEU A 29 -4.59 32.01 13.65
N LEU A 30 -3.82 31.08 13.07
CA LEU A 30 -2.35 31.10 13.04
C LEU A 30 -1.76 32.06 11.99
N GLN A 31 -2.60 32.69 11.15
CA GLN A 31 -2.18 33.56 10.04
C GLN A 31 -1.27 32.85 9.00
N ARG A 32 -1.44 31.54 8.82
CA ARG A 32 -0.64 30.67 7.94
C ARG A 32 -1.52 29.90 6.96
N LYS A 33 -2.39 30.63 6.24
CA LYS A 33 -3.41 30.03 5.37
C LYS A 33 -2.84 29.24 4.18
N ASP A 34 -1.62 29.58 3.76
CA ASP A 34 -0.94 29.03 2.58
C ASP A 34 0.28 28.13 2.96
N ASP A 35 0.28 27.52 4.15
CA ASP A 35 1.33 26.60 4.63
C ASP A 35 0.85 25.13 4.52
N PRO A 36 1.20 24.39 3.44
CA PRO A 36 0.67 23.05 3.19
C PRO A 36 1.20 22.01 4.18
N TYR A 37 2.39 22.27 4.75
CA TYR A 37 3.01 21.40 5.74
C TYR A 37 2.29 21.51 7.10
N LEU A 38 1.88 22.72 7.47
CA LEU A 38 1.04 22.93 8.64
C LEU A 38 -0.39 22.42 8.44
N GLU A 39 -0.97 22.55 7.23
CA GLU A 39 -2.26 21.92 6.88
C GLU A 39 -2.20 20.39 7.08
N TYR A 40 -1.13 19.75 6.61
CA TYR A 40 -0.88 18.32 6.80
C TYR A 40 -0.79 17.94 8.27
N LYS A 41 0.10 18.58 9.04
CA LYS A 41 0.29 18.30 10.47
C LYS A 41 -0.98 18.50 11.30
N LEU A 42 -1.76 19.55 11.01
CA LEU A 42 -3.06 19.77 11.65
C LEU A 42 -4.06 18.68 11.27
N SER A 43 -4.14 18.32 9.99
CA SER A 43 -5.06 17.27 9.50
C SER A 43 -4.73 15.91 10.12
N GLU A 44 -3.46 15.53 10.15
CA GLU A 44 -2.97 14.29 10.77
C GLU A 44 -3.30 14.29 12.27
N ALA A 45 -2.91 15.34 13.00
CA ALA A 45 -3.08 15.39 14.45
C ALA A 45 -4.55 15.46 14.89
N LEU A 46 -5.44 16.04 14.08
CA LEU A 46 -6.89 16.03 14.32
C LEU A 46 -7.54 14.67 13.97
N LEU A 47 -7.13 14.03 12.87
CA LEU A 47 -7.68 12.72 12.46
C LEU A 47 -7.21 11.56 13.35
N PHE A 48 -5.97 11.62 13.86
CA PHE A 48 -5.33 10.48 14.52
C PHE A 48 -4.94 10.72 15.99
N GLY A 49 -4.86 11.96 16.47
CA GLY A 49 -4.24 12.32 17.77
C GLY A 49 -4.86 11.68 19.01
N ALA A 50 -6.13 11.26 18.95
CA ALA A 50 -6.78 10.53 20.04
C ALA A 50 -6.27 9.09 20.20
N ASN A 51 -5.84 8.45 19.10
CA ASN A 51 -5.51 7.01 19.04
C ASN A 51 -4.05 6.74 18.61
N SER A 52 -3.30 7.72 18.13
CA SER A 52 -1.91 7.54 17.73
C SER A 52 -0.99 7.46 18.97
N ALA A 53 -0.23 6.37 19.07
CA ALA A 53 0.82 6.24 20.10
C ALA A 53 1.87 7.36 19.97
N ASN A 54 2.11 7.83 18.74
CA ASN A 54 2.87 9.02 18.43
C ASN A 54 1.91 10.20 18.27
N LYS A 55 1.78 11.03 19.31
CA LYS A 55 1.09 12.31 19.23
C LYS A 55 2.00 13.33 18.53
N THR A 56 1.74 13.61 17.26
CA THR A 56 2.56 14.49 16.41
C THR A 56 2.57 15.94 16.92
N ALA A 57 3.74 16.58 16.93
CA ALA A 57 3.85 18.02 17.19
C ALA A 57 3.38 18.82 15.97
N VAL A 58 2.42 19.71 16.19
CA VAL A 58 1.83 20.56 15.14
C VAL A 58 2.67 21.81 14.95
N LEU A 59 3.12 22.42 16.05
CA LEU A 59 4.05 23.54 16.07
C LEU A 59 5.22 23.18 16.99
N GLU A 60 6.42 23.59 16.61
CA GLU A 60 7.68 23.27 17.28
C GLU A 60 8.42 24.57 17.64
N ASP A 61 9.33 24.52 18.62
CA ASP A 61 10.19 25.65 19.05
C ASP A 61 9.47 26.92 19.55
N LEU A 62 8.27 26.79 20.12
CA LEU A 62 7.53 27.93 20.67
C LEU A 62 8.12 28.42 22.00
N THR A 63 7.99 29.72 22.28
CA THR A 63 8.15 30.22 23.66
C THR A 63 6.95 29.78 24.51
N GLN A 64 7.08 29.72 25.84
CA GLN A 64 5.96 29.37 26.71
C GLN A 64 4.76 30.33 26.53
N ALA A 65 5.03 31.63 26.40
CA ALA A 65 3.98 32.65 26.25
C ALA A 65 3.23 32.51 24.92
N ASP A 66 3.94 32.26 23.81
CA ASP A 66 3.32 32.02 22.51
C ASP A 66 2.56 30.68 22.50
N GLY A 67 3.13 29.65 23.09
CA GLY A 67 2.50 28.34 23.24
C GLY A 67 1.20 28.39 24.03
N GLU A 68 1.17 29.10 25.16
CA GLU A 68 -0.04 29.27 25.97
C GLU A 68 -1.11 30.10 25.27
N LYS A 69 -0.72 31.14 24.53
CA LYS A 69 -1.61 31.96 23.70
C LYS A 69 -2.23 31.13 22.57
N ILE A 70 -1.43 30.35 21.85
CA ILE A 70 -1.93 29.48 20.78
C ILE A 70 -2.82 28.37 21.35
N ARG A 71 -2.46 27.80 22.51
CA ARG A 71 -3.30 26.83 23.23
C ARG A 71 -4.69 27.39 23.56
N GLN A 72 -4.79 28.67 23.94
CA GLN A 72 -6.09 29.33 24.14
C GLN A 72 -6.89 29.46 22.83
N LEU A 73 -6.27 29.92 21.74
CA LEU A 73 -6.92 30.01 20.42
C LEU A 73 -7.43 28.66 19.91
N PHE A 74 -6.69 27.58 20.16
CA PHE A 74 -7.10 26.21 19.82
C PHE A 74 -8.27 25.74 20.70
N LEU A 75 -8.26 26.08 22.00
CA LEU A 75 -9.34 25.75 22.93
C LEU A 75 -10.65 26.45 22.56
N GLU A 76 -10.60 27.69 22.05
CA GLU A 76 -11.76 28.40 21.50
C GLU A 76 -12.41 27.68 20.31
N GLN A 77 -11.61 26.97 19.50
CA GLN A 77 -12.10 26.06 18.44
C GLN A 77 -12.41 24.65 18.94
N GLN A 78 -12.49 24.43 20.26
CA GLN A 78 -12.78 23.15 20.91
C GLN A 78 -11.70 22.07 20.65
N VAL A 79 -10.47 22.47 20.38
CA VAL A 79 -9.30 21.59 20.19
C VAL A 79 -8.45 21.57 21.45
N THR A 80 -8.30 20.40 22.06
CA THR A 80 -7.49 20.20 23.26
C THR A 80 -6.03 20.00 22.87
N THR A 81 -5.12 20.81 23.40
CA THR A 81 -3.68 20.78 23.11
C THR A 81 -2.82 20.70 24.37
N GLU A 82 -1.67 20.04 24.26
CA GLU A 82 -0.64 19.87 25.28
C GLU A 82 0.63 20.61 24.84
N LEU A 83 1.26 21.37 25.75
CA LEU A 83 2.60 21.93 25.54
C LEU A 83 3.62 20.97 26.13
N ARG A 84 4.55 20.49 25.30
CA ARG A 84 5.66 19.63 25.74
C ARG A 84 6.95 20.43 25.70
N PRO A 85 7.83 20.36 26.71
CA PRO A 85 9.14 20.98 26.60
C PRO A 85 9.91 20.30 25.46
N ALA A 86 10.34 21.09 24.48
CA ALA A 86 11.20 20.63 23.41
C ALA A 86 12.51 20.12 24.02
N LEU A 87 13.04 19.01 23.49
CA LEU A 87 14.25 18.36 24.01
C LEU A 87 15.52 19.15 23.64
N GLY A 88 15.68 20.31 24.25
CA GLY A 88 16.90 21.11 24.18
C GLY A 88 18.07 20.38 24.81
N LEU A 89 19.18 20.29 24.07
CA LEU A 89 20.47 19.85 24.60
C LEU A 89 20.98 20.89 25.60
N VAL A 90 20.66 20.71 26.88
CA VAL A 90 21.11 21.59 27.96
C VAL A 90 22.63 21.54 28.05
N ALA A 91 23.28 22.67 27.71
CA ALA A 91 24.69 22.86 28.00
C ALA A 91 24.89 22.81 29.52
N LYS A 92 25.70 21.86 29.99
CA LYS A 92 25.92 21.62 31.42
C LYS A 92 26.80 22.73 31.99
N ASP A 93 26.18 23.71 32.65
CA ASP A 93 26.91 24.69 33.45
C ASP A 93 27.78 23.99 34.50
N THR A 94 29.06 24.34 34.52
CA THR A 94 30.07 23.73 35.39
C THR A 94 30.33 24.61 36.62
N SER A 95 29.36 24.66 37.52
CA SER A 95 29.59 25.11 38.90
C SER A 95 30.57 24.15 39.58
N LYS A 96 31.73 24.68 40.00
CA LYS A 96 32.75 23.92 40.73
C LYS A 96 32.37 23.78 42.21
N ASP A 97 31.46 22.87 42.48
CA ASP A 97 31.38 22.23 43.79
C ASP A 97 32.15 20.90 43.73
N GLU A 98 32.79 20.51 44.83
CA GLU A 98 33.56 19.26 44.92
C GLU A 98 32.62 18.04 45.05
N GLU A 99 31.86 17.77 43.99
CA GLU A 99 30.89 16.68 43.94
C GLU A 99 31.57 15.31 44.10
N THR A 100 31.24 14.62 45.18
CA THR A 100 31.62 13.22 45.37
C THR A 100 30.68 12.34 44.53
N TYR A 101 31.26 11.54 43.65
CA TYR A 101 30.54 10.62 42.77
C TYR A 101 30.51 9.20 43.36
N THR A 102 29.31 8.65 43.57
CA THR A 102 29.13 7.25 43.98
C THR A 102 28.92 6.34 42.76
N CYS A 103 29.78 5.34 42.58
CA CYS A 103 29.66 4.37 41.49
C CYS A 103 28.38 3.51 41.63
N PRO A 104 27.49 3.45 40.62
CA PRO A 104 26.25 2.67 40.70
C PRO A 104 26.46 1.15 40.71
N ALA A 105 27.60 0.65 40.21
CA ALA A 105 27.88 -0.77 40.14
C ALA A 105 28.50 -1.34 41.43
N CYS A 106 29.36 -0.58 42.13
CA CYS A 106 30.09 -1.07 43.31
C CYS A 106 29.96 -0.19 44.57
N LYS A 107 29.16 0.88 44.52
CA LYS A 107 28.92 1.85 45.61
C LYS A 107 30.18 2.53 46.17
N HIS A 108 31.28 2.56 45.40
CA HIS A 108 32.48 3.29 45.78
C HIS A 108 32.29 4.79 45.54
N GLU A 109 32.55 5.60 46.57
CA GLU A 109 32.63 7.05 46.50
C GLU A 109 34.03 7.49 46.05
N GLN A 110 34.08 8.36 45.06
CA GLN A 110 35.30 8.89 44.45
C GLN A 110 35.04 10.36 44.02
N PRO A 111 36.07 11.22 43.90
CA PRO A 111 35.88 12.56 43.34
C PRO A 111 35.38 12.49 41.89
N LEU A 112 34.68 13.53 41.43
CA LEU A 112 34.11 13.60 40.07
C LEU A 112 35.19 13.66 38.98
N ASN A 113 35.68 12.48 38.57
CA ASN A 113 36.55 12.33 37.40
C ASN A 113 35.74 12.65 36.11
N PRO A 114 36.26 13.48 35.17
CA PRO A 114 35.55 13.84 33.93
C PRO A 114 35.13 12.63 33.07
N GLU A 115 35.83 11.50 33.14
CA GLU A 115 35.45 10.28 32.42
C GLU A 115 34.29 9.49 33.09
N GLN A 116 33.87 9.86 34.30
CA GLN A 116 32.89 9.14 35.14
C GLN A 116 33.15 7.62 35.25
N LYS A 117 34.42 7.22 35.14
CA LYS A 117 34.88 5.85 35.25
C LYS A 117 35.17 5.53 36.71
N CYS A 118 34.67 4.40 37.20
CA CYS A 118 34.98 4.00 38.57
C CYS A 118 36.42 3.47 38.67
N GLU A 119 37.21 4.00 39.60
CA GLU A 119 38.59 3.54 39.84
C GLU A 119 38.64 2.09 40.35
N LYS A 120 37.66 1.69 41.17
CA LYS A 120 37.60 0.37 41.80
C LYS A 120 37.12 -0.75 40.88
N CYS A 121 36.16 -0.49 39.99
CA CYS A 121 35.58 -1.54 39.13
C CYS A 121 35.69 -1.27 37.62
N GLY A 122 36.28 -0.16 37.19
CA GLY A 122 36.47 0.20 35.78
C GLY A 122 35.19 0.56 35.01
N VAL A 123 34.01 0.44 35.63
CA VAL A 123 32.71 0.68 35.01
C VAL A 123 32.46 2.18 34.81
N PHE A 124 32.03 2.56 33.61
CA PHE A 124 31.56 3.91 33.29
C PHE A 124 30.13 4.12 33.80
N GLY A 125 29.93 5.14 34.63
CA GLY A 125 28.66 5.42 35.30
C GLY A 125 27.46 5.51 34.38
N GLU A 126 27.55 6.35 33.35
CA GLU A 126 26.47 6.59 32.39
C GLU A 126 26.15 5.36 31.56
N LYS A 127 27.16 4.62 31.09
CA LYS A 127 26.95 3.37 30.33
C LYS A 127 26.21 2.33 31.17
N TYR A 128 26.57 2.20 32.45
CA TYR A 128 25.91 1.26 33.36
C TYR A 128 24.46 1.67 33.67
N ARG A 129 24.19 2.95 33.93
CA ARG A 129 22.81 3.46 34.11
C ARG A 129 21.97 3.26 32.85
N ARG A 130 22.53 3.54 31.66
CA ARG A 130 21.86 3.34 30.37
C ARG A 130 21.54 1.86 30.11
N GLU A 131 22.44 0.95 30.50
CA GLU A 131 22.19 -0.48 30.41
C GLU A 131 21.11 -0.96 31.39
N GLN A 132 21.13 -0.50 32.65
CA GLN A 132 20.07 -0.79 33.62
C GLN A 132 18.71 -0.24 33.16
N GLN A 133 18.67 0.97 32.59
CA GLN A 133 17.45 1.54 32.01
C GLN A 133 16.94 0.69 30.83
N ARG A 134 17.83 0.24 29.95
CA ARG A 134 17.50 -0.65 28.82
C ARG A 134 16.90 -1.97 29.31
N GLN A 135 17.51 -2.60 30.32
CA GLN A 135 17.01 -3.83 30.93
C GLN A 135 15.64 -3.61 31.60
N ALA A 136 15.46 -2.52 32.36
CA ALA A 136 14.20 -2.19 33.01
C ALA A 136 13.06 -1.89 32.01
N ILE A 137 13.36 -1.32 30.84
CA ILE A 137 12.40 -1.15 29.74
C ILE A 137 12.06 -2.51 29.11
N TYR A 138 13.08 -3.33 28.82
CA TYR A 138 12.88 -4.66 28.25
C TYR A 138 12.02 -5.57 29.14
N GLU A 139 12.25 -5.58 30.46
CA GLU A 139 11.41 -6.31 31.41
C GLU A 139 9.97 -5.81 31.47
N LYS A 140 9.74 -4.50 31.32
CA LYS A 140 8.38 -3.93 31.28
C LYS A 140 7.64 -4.34 30.02
N GLU A 141 8.27 -4.24 28.84
CA GLU A 141 7.64 -4.66 27.59
C GLU A 141 7.43 -6.18 27.54
N LYS A 142 8.38 -6.98 28.05
CA LYS A 142 8.20 -8.42 28.19
C LYS A 142 6.97 -8.77 29.04
N LYS A 143 6.80 -8.13 30.22
CA LYS A 143 5.64 -8.36 31.09
C LYS A 143 4.31 -7.94 30.45
N LYS A 144 4.28 -6.85 29.67
CA LYS A 144 3.08 -6.49 28.89
C LYS A 144 2.74 -7.58 27.87
N LEU A 145 3.75 -8.05 27.13
CA LEU A 145 3.56 -9.04 26.07
C LEU A 145 3.11 -10.40 26.63
N GLU A 146 3.63 -10.80 27.79
CA GLU A 146 3.15 -11.97 28.54
C GLU A 146 1.69 -11.80 28.96
N LEU A 147 1.31 -10.64 29.54
CA LEU A 147 -0.08 -10.35 29.93
C LEU A 147 -1.05 -10.37 28.73
N THR A 148 -0.66 -9.80 27.58
CA THR A 148 -1.48 -9.82 26.36
C THR A 148 -1.68 -11.25 25.85
N ARG A 149 -0.64 -12.09 25.89
CA ARG A 149 -0.74 -13.51 25.52
C ARG A 149 -1.66 -14.28 26.46
N GLU A 150 -1.58 -14.05 27.77
CA GLU A 150 -2.49 -14.66 28.75
C GLU A 150 -3.95 -14.23 28.53
N GLN A 151 -4.20 -12.96 28.18
CA GLN A 151 -5.54 -12.48 27.84
C GLN A 151 -6.09 -13.15 26.57
N GLN A 152 -5.30 -13.26 25.50
CA GLN A 152 -5.70 -13.95 24.26
C GLN A 152 -5.96 -15.44 24.50
N LEU A 153 -5.13 -16.13 25.28
CA LEU A 153 -5.33 -17.53 25.65
C LEU A 153 -6.57 -17.73 26.53
N LYS A 154 -6.91 -16.76 27.37
CA LYS A 154 -8.14 -16.79 28.17
C LYS A 154 -9.38 -16.57 27.30
N GLU A 155 -9.38 -15.58 26.41
CA GLU A 155 -10.51 -15.28 25.52
C GLU A 155 -10.80 -16.43 24.55
N THR A 156 -9.77 -17.00 23.94
CA THR A 156 -9.91 -18.18 23.06
C THR A 156 -10.45 -19.40 23.82
N ARG A 157 -10.05 -19.60 25.07
CA ARG A 157 -10.59 -20.66 25.93
C ARG A 157 -12.06 -20.40 26.32
N GLU A 158 -12.40 -19.19 26.74
CA GLU A 158 -13.80 -18.84 27.08
C GLU A 158 -14.73 -18.96 25.86
N ARG A 159 -14.22 -18.64 24.66
CA ARG A 159 -14.95 -18.86 23.40
C ARG A 159 -15.16 -20.34 23.09
N ALA A 160 -14.13 -21.18 23.22
CA ALA A 160 -14.26 -22.62 23.04
C ALA A 160 -15.26 -23.24 24.06
N GLU A 161 -15.16 -22.87 25.33
CA GLU A 161 -16.09 -23.33 26.38
C GLU A 161 -17.54 -22.86 26.12
N ALA A 162 -17.74 -21.68 25.50
CA ALA A 162 -19.05 -21.20 25.09
C ALA A 162 -19.61 -21.95 23.86
N GLU A 163 -18.77 -22.28 22.88
CA GLU A 163 -19.14 -23.06 21.69
C GLU A 163 -19.50 -24.52 22.09
N ASP A 164 -18.72 -25.15 22.97
CA ASP A 164 -19.04 -26.47 23.56
C ASP A 164 -20.38 -26.47 24.32
N GLN A 165 -20.65 -25.43 25.11
CA GLN A 165 -21.95 -25.28 25.79
C GLN A 165 -23.12 -25.10 24.81
N GLN A 166 -22.91 -24.44 23.67
CA GLN A 166 -23.93 -24.35 22.63
C GLN A 166 -24.16 -25.72 21.99
N HIS A 167 -23.10 -26.45 21.62
CA HIS A 167 -23.20 -27.79 21.05
C HIS A 167 -23.96 -28.75 21.98
N LEU A 168 -23.61 -28.79 23.28
CA LEU A 168 -24.30 -29.61 24.28
C LEU A 168 -25.78 -29.21 24.45
N ARG A 169 -26.12 -27.93 24.34
CA ARG A 169 -27.53 -27.46 24.36
C ARG A 169 -28.28 -27.89 23.10
N GLU A 170 -27.63 -27.93 21.93
CA GLU A 170 -28.23 -28.44 20.70
C GLU A 170 -28.44 -29.95 20.76
N GLU A 171 -27.46 -30.73 21.22
CA GLU A 171 -27.64 -32.17 21.47
C GLU A 171 -28.78 -32.46 22.44
N ALA A 172 -28.87 -31.71 23.55
CA ALA A 172 -29.95 -31.85 24.51
C ALA A 172 -31.32 -31.55 23.89
N ARG A 173 -31.44 -30.50 23.05
CA ARG A 173 -32.66 -30.18 22.30
C ARG A 173 -33.04 -31.29 21.31
N GLN A 174 -32.08 -31.87 20.62
CA GLN A 174 -32.30 -33.01 19.71
C GLN A 174 -32.81 -34.24 20.47
N ARG A 175 -32.17 -34.61 21.59
CA ARG A 175 -32.57 -35.76 22.42
C ARG A 175 -33.94 -35.58 23.08
N LEU A 176 -34.32 -34.35 23.42
CA LEU A 176 -35.65 -34.01 23.96
C LEU A 176 -36.76 -33.95 22.90
N GLY A 177 -36.46 -34.28 21.63
CA GLY A 177 -37.49 -34.39 20.59
C GLY A 177 -38.07 -33.06 20.11
N PHE A 178 -37.43 -31.93 20.43
CA PHE A 178 -37.79 -30.64 19.84
C PHE A 178 -37.42 -30.62 18.35
N LYS A 179 -38.36 -31.10 17.52
CA LYS A 179 -38.30 -30.96 16.06
C LYS A 179 -38.00 -29.50 15.73
N ARG A 180 -36.88 -29.25 15.06
CA ARG A 180 -36.46 -27.94 14.57
C ARG A 180 -37.55 -27.41 13.63
N GLN A 181 -38.45 -26.61 14.16
CA GLN A 181 -39.56 -26.03 13.40
C GLN A 181 -38.99 -24.96 12.49
N THR A 182 -38.55 -25.38 11.30
CA THR A 182 -38.03 -24.51 10.24
C THR A 182 -39.10 -23.48 9.88
N ARG A 183 -38.97 -22.26 10.41
CA ARG A 183 -39.85 -21.14 10.09
C ARG A 183 -39.63 -20.70 8.65
N THR A 184 -40.38 -21.30 7.73
CA THR A 184 -40.53 -20.85 6.34
C THR A 184 -41.45 -19.63 6.24
N LEU A 185 -41.45 -18.75 7.25
CA LEU A 185 -42.45 -17.68 7.44
C LEU A 185 -41.82 -16.29 7.66
N ASP A 186 -40.49 -16.17 7.71
CA ASP A 186 -39.82 -14.86 7.85
C ASP A 186 -39.42 -14.22 6.49
N TYR A 187 -39.51 -14.95 5.37
CA TYR A 187 -39.28 -14.40 4.02
C TYR A 187 -40.45 -13.59 3.44
N ALA A 188 -41.65 -13.67 4.04
CA ALA A 188 -42.82 -12.91 3.59
C ALA A 188 -42.85 -11.46 4.13
N VAL A 189 -42.19 -11.19 5.25
CA VAL A 189 -42.24 -9.88 5.94
C VAL A 189 -41.15 -8.93 5.41
N SER A 190 -39.97 -9.45 5.04
CA SER A 190 -38.88 -8.64 4.48
C SER A 190 -39.20 -8.04 3.10
N ALA A 191 -39.98 -8.74 2.27
CA ALA A 191 -40.35 -8.26 0.93
C ALA A 191 -41.24 -6.99 0.96
N VAL A 192 -42.10 -6.84 1.99
CA VAL A 192 -43.02 -5.70 2.11
C VAL A 192 -42.29 -4.44 2.59
N VAL A 193 -41.31 -4.57 3.50
CA VAL A 193 -40.55 -3.43 4.01
C VAL A 193 -39.65 -2.81 2.92
N VAL A 194 -39.03 -3.63 2.07
CA VAL A 194 -38.17 -3.14 0.98
C VAL A 194 -38.98 -2.44 -0.11
N MET A 195 -40.19 -2.91 -0.45
CA MET A 195 -41.08 -2.21 -1.39
C MET A 195 -41.69 -0.92 -0.82
N ALA A 196 -41.92 -0.83 0.50
CA ALA A 196 -42.40 0.40 1.12
C ALA A 196 -41.34 1.53 1.06
N MET A 197 -40.06 1.20 1.24
CA MET A 197 -38.98 2.20 1.20
C MET A 197 -38.70 2.72 -0.23
N SER A 198 -38.83 1.90 -1.27
CA SER A 198 -38.60 2.34 -2.65
C SER A 198 -39.71 3.28 -3.16
N VAL A 199 -40.97 3.07 -2.78
CA VAL A 199 -42.08 3.99 -3.13
C VAL A 199 -42.00 5.29 -2.31
N GLY A 200 -41.64 5.21 -1.02
CA GLY A 200 -41.48 6.39 -0.17
C GLY A 200 -40.37 7.34 -0.64
N GLY A 201 -39.22 6.80 -1.06
CA GLY A 201 -38.11 7.59 -1.60
C GLY A 201 -38.45 8.33 -2.89
N TYR A 202 -39.29 7.75 -3.76
CA TYR A 202 -39.68 8.37 -5.03
C TYR A 202 -40.64 9.55 -4.84
N TYR A 203 -41.57 9.47 -3.88
CA TYR A 203 -42.47 10.58 -3.58
C TYR A 203 -41.76 11.73 -2.84
N ALA A 204 -40.90 11.43 -1.86
CA ALA A 204 -40.18 12.47 -1.11
C ALA A 204 -39.23 13.32 -1.97
N ALA A 205 -38.65 12.73 -3.02
CA ALA A 205 -37.79 13.45 -3.97
C ALA A 205 -38.56 14.42 -4.89
N ASN A 206 -39.85 14.15 -5.16
CA ASN A 206 -40.65 14.92 -6.11
C ASN A 206 -41.52 16.02 -5.46
N THR A 207 -41.62 16.08 -4.12
CA THR A 207 -42.41 17.09 -3.39
C THR A 207 -41.58 18.16 -2.67
N LEU A 208 -40.25 18.17 -2.84
CA LEU A 208 -39.34 19.18 -2.28
C LEU A 208 -38.81 20.20 -3.32
N LEU A 209 -39.35 20.16 -4.54
CA LEU A 209 -39.10 21.12 -5.61
C LEU A 209 -40.44 21.59 -6.17
N LEU A 210 -41.01 22.63 -5.56
CA LEU A 210 -41.92 23.66 -6.11
C LEU A 210 -42.70 24.33 -4.98
N ASP A 211 -42.13 25.38 -4.39
CA ASP A 211 -42.94 26.47 -3.81
C ASP A 211 -42.15 27.78 -3.90
N ASP A 212 -42.49 28.58 -4.92
CA ASP A 212 -42.08 29.97 -5.07
C ASP A 212 -43.16 30.66 -5.93
N THR A 213 -44.24 31.06 -5.25
CA THR A 213 -45.39 31.72 -5.87
C THR A 213 -45.21 33.23 -5.95
N GLU A 214 -45.24 33.73 -7.18
CA GLU A 214 -45.86 35.00 -7.60
C GLU A 214 -45.37 36.35 -7.04
N VAL A 215 -45.13 37.30 -7.96
CA VAL A 215 -45.96 38.51 -8.13
C VAL A 215 -45.74 39.03 -9.59
N PRO A 216 -46.74 39.63 -10.29
CA PRO A 216 -46.86 39.38 -11.73
C PRO A 216 -46.83 40.62 -12.66
N SER A 217 -46.57 40.34 -13.96
CA SER A 217 -47.19 40.97 -15.16
C SER A 217 -46.94 42.46 -15.49
N PRO A 218 -47.28 42.93 -16.72
CA PRO A 218 -47.43 42.24 -18.02
C PRO A 218 -46.73 42.97 -19.21
N THR A 219 -46.91 42.44 -20.44
CA THR A 219 -47.36 43.18 -21.67
C THR A 219 -46.48 43.01 -22.93
N GLN A 220 -46.98 42.22 -23.90
CA GLN A 220 -46.86 42.37 -25.39
C GLN A 220 -45.44 42.31 -26.05
N ALA A 221 -45.26 41.94 -27.32
CA ALA A 221 -46.07 41.19 -28.30
C ALA A 221 -45.21 40.78 -29.53
N ALA A 222 -45.74 39.85 -30.33
CA ALA A 222 -45.46 39.61 -31.77
C ALA A 222 -44.08 39.08 -32.24
N GLU A 223 -44.15 38.03 -33.06
CA GLU A 223 -43.16 37.62 -34.07
C GLU A 223 -43.24 38.56 -35.32
N PRO A 224 -42.65 38.25 -36.50
CA PRO A 224 -41.47 37.43 -36.85
C PRO A 224 -40.45 38.23 -37.73
N GLY A 225 -39.32 37.64 -38.13
CA GLY A 225 -38.42 38.34 -39.09
C GLY A 225 -37.24 37.54 -39.65
N ALA A 226 -37.38 37.01 -40.86
CA ALA A 226 -36.35 36.24 -41.58
C ALA A 226 -35.24 37.10 -42.26
N ARG A 227 -34.21 36.40 -42.76
CA ARG A 227 -33.07 36.87 -43.62
C ARG A 227 -31.94 37.57 -42.85
N GLY A 228 -30.65 37.43 -43.20
CA GLY A 228 -30.03 36.56 -44.20
C GLY A 228 -28.78 37.18 -44.85
N ALA A 229 -27.82 36.33 -45.23
CA ALA A 229 -26.79 36.54 -46.27
C ALA A 229 -25.57 37.47 -46.04
N LYS A 230 -24.39 36.83 -46.15
CA LYS A 230 -23.19 37.22 -46.96
C LYS A 230 -22.11 38.21 -46.44
N SER A 231 -20.88 37.68 -46.43
CA SER A 231 -19.58 38.27 -46.88
C SER A 231 -19.00 39.49 -46.12
N GLY A 232 -17.67 39.64 -45.97
CA GLY A 232 -16.53 38.81 -46.41
C GLY A 232 -15.19 39.58 -46.31
N LEU A 233 -14.14 39.06 -46.96
CA LEU A 233 -12.79 39.65 -47.19
C LEU A 233 -11.76 39.73 -46.03
N SER A 234 -10.74 38.87 -46.17
CA SER A 234 -9.33 39.20 -46.47
C SER A 234 -8.54 40.31 -45.74
N GLY A 235 -7.34 39.93 -45.28
CA GLY A 235 -6.22 40.82 -44.91
C GLY A 235 -5.23 40.10 -43.98
N ALA A 236 -4.28 39.32 -44.51
CA ALA A 236 -2.92 39.74 -44.91
C ALA A 236 -1.93 39.86 -43.72
N ALA A 237 -0.81 39.11 -43.80
CA ALA A 237 0.28 39.11 -42.81
C ALA A 237 1.21 40.34 -42.97
N PRO A 238 2.17 40.57 -42.03
CA PRO A 238 3.47 39.89 -42.17
C PRO A 238 4.14 39.44 -40.85
N GLN A 239 5.06 38.47 -40.96
CA GLN A 239 6.13 38.22 -39.97
C GLN A 239 7.32 39.16 -40.23
N PRO A 240 8.27 39.29 -39.27
CA PRO A 240 9.59 38.70 -39.56
C PRO A 240 10.39 38.18 -38.34
N GLY A 241 11.38 37.31 -38.61
CA GLY A 241 12.49 36.96 -37.70
C GLY A 241 12.22 35.77 -36.77
N GLY A 242 12.94 34.65 -36.79
CA GLY A 242 14.10 34.27 -37.59
C GLY A 242 15.41 34.26 -36.77
N LEU A 243 15.83 33.07 -36.34
CA LEU A 243 17.22 32.73 -36.02
C LEU A 243 17.38 31.20 -36.06
N GLU A 244 18.19 30.72 -37.00
CA GLU A 244 18.54 29.30 -37.16
C GLU A 244 19.78 28.94 -36.33
N PHE A 245 19.94 27.65 -36.02
CA PHE A 245 21.27 27.05 -35.92
C PHE A 245 21.26 25.65 -36.54
N SER A 246 22.12 25.46 -37.54
CA SER A 246 22.11 24.28 -38.40
C SER A 246 23.18 23.25 -38.03
N THR A 247 22.72 22.01 -37.88
CA THR A 247 23.31 20.72 -38.33
C THR A 247 24.83 20.58 -38.54
N VAL A 248 25.36 19.45 -38.03
CA VAL A 248 26.37 18.61 -38.71
C VAL A 248 25.86 17.16 -38.64
N THR A 249 25.28 16.59 -39.71
CA THR A 249 25.93 15.76 -40.77
C THR A 249 26.47 14.42 -40.21
N GLN A 250 25.79 13.27 -40.31
CA GLN A 250 25.32 12.47 -41.48
C GLN A 250 26.37 11.50 -42.08
N ALA A 251 26.18 10.19 -41.80
CA ALA A 251 26.48 9.04 -42.68
C ALA A 251 25.82 7.79 -42.05
N ALA A 252 25.24 6.81 -42.75
CA ALA A 252 25.22 6.55 -44.20
C ALA A 252 23.85 6.01 -44.69
N ARG A 253 23.56 6.25 -45.99
CA ARG A 253 22.64 5.46 -46.83
C ARG A 253 23.31 4.11 -47.17
N GLN A 254 22.72 3.03 -47.66
CA GLN A 254 21.57 2.73 -48.54
C GLN A 254 21.20 1.22 -48.27
N ALA A 255 20.08 0.61 -48.68
CA ALA A 255 19.43 0.68 -49.99
C ALA A 255 17.95 0.23 -49.99
N ASN A 256 17.29 0.53 -51.12
CA ASN A 256 15.95 0.19 -51.61
C ASN A 256 15.42 -1.24 -51.27
N GLY A 257 14.10 -1.52 -51.29
CA GLY A 257 12.93 -0.66 -51.54
C GLY A 257 11.91 -1.25 -52.55
N THR A 258 10.60 -1.15 -52.25
CA THR A 258 9.41 -1.34 -53.13
C THR A 258 8.19 -0.97 -52.26
N ARG A 259 7.42 0.11 -52.44
CA ARG A 259 6.68 0.72 -53.57
C ARG A 259 5.37 0.00 -53.96
N SER A 260 4.28 0.43 -53.32
CA SER A 260 2.87 0.58 -53.79
C SER A 260 2.06 1.09 -52.57
N GLY A 261 1.05 1.96 -52.64
CA GLY A 261 0.46 2.78 -53.70
C GLY A 261 -0.67 3.66 -53.09
N LEU A 262 -1.05 4.76 -53.75
CA LEU A 262 -2.10 5.73 -53.36
C LEU A 262 -3.44 5.37 -54.06
N ASP A 263 -4.66 5.80 -53.72
CA ASP A 263 -5.29 6.70 -52.71
C ASP A 263 -6.85 6.49 -52.81
N PRO A 264 -7.79 7.26 -52.21
CA PRO A 264 -7.95 7.89 -50.88
C PRO A 264 -9.39 7.68 -50.27
N GLU A 265 -9.77 8.50 -49.28
CA GLU A 265 -11.16 8.90 -48.87
C GLU A 265 -12.23 7.84 -48.45
N THR A 266 -12.55 7.79 -47.13
CA THR A 266 -13.84 8.19 -46.49
C THR A 266 -14.10 7.46 -45.16
N GLY A 267 -14.90 8.08 -44.27
CA GLY A 267 -15.65 7.35 -43.24
C GLY A 267 -15.09 7.36 -41.80
N LEU A 268 -15.41 8.40 -41.04
CA LEU A 268 -15.51 8.27 -39.58
C LEU A 268 -16.64 7.29 -39.21
N PRO A 269 -16.48 6.54 -38.11
CA PRO A 269 -17.62 6.35 -37.22
C PRO A 269 -17.33 6.85 -35.80
N MET A 270 -18.31 7.55 -35.23
CA MET A 270 -18.41 7.71 -33.79
C MET A 270 -18.58 6.34 -33.13
N VAL A 271 -17.87 6.08 -32.03
CA VAL A 271 -18.29 5.08 -31.05
C VAL A 271 -18.58 5.80 -29.74
N GLN A 272 -19.83 5.70 -29.32
CA GLN A 272 -20.38 6.37 -28.15
C GLN A 272 -19.94 5.60 -26.90
N GLY A 273 -19.30 6.27 -25.95
CA GLY A 273 -18.74 5.63 -24.77
C GLY A 273 -19.80 5.26 -23.73
N GLN A 274 -19.90 3.97 -23.40
CA GLN A 274 -20.59 3.50 -22.20
C GLN A 274 -19.78 2.34 -21.58
N VAL A 275 -18.84 2.69 -20.70
CA VAL A 275 -18.03 1.71 -19.95
C VAL A 275 -18.12 2.06 -18.46
N GLY A 276 -18.92 1.28 -17.74
CA GLY A 276 -19.04 1.35 -16.29
C GLY A 276 -19.20 -0.06 -15.72
N GLY A 277 -18.23 -0.47 -14.88
CA GLY A 277 -18.33 -1.60 -13.96
C GLY A 277 -18.48 -3.00 -14.56
N ASN A 278 -17.35 -3.68 -14.85
CA ASN A 278 -17.12 -5.09 -14.47
C ASN A 278 -15.77 -5.63 -15.00
N ILE A 279 -14.67 -5.39 -14.28
CA ILE A 279 -13.34 -5.92 -14.64
C ILE A 279 -13.24 -7.44 -14.37
N LEU A 280 -13.99 -7.96 -13.40
CA LEU A 280 -13.96 -9.39 -13.04
C LEU A 280 -14.71 -10.31 -14.01
N ALA A 281 -15.69 -9.77 -14.77
CA ALA A 281 -16.49 -10.56 -15.71
C ALA A 281 -15.76 -10.82 -17.05
N MET A 282 -15.01 -9.83 -17.56
CA MET A 282 -14.23 -10.00 -18.80
C MET A 282 -13.11 -11.04 -18.67
N ALA A 283 -12.51 -11.19 -17.48
CA ALA A 283 -11.50 -12.21 -17.22
C ALA A 283 -12.04 -13.66 -17.36
N ARG A 284 -13.35 -13.89 -17.15
CA ARG A 284 -13.99 -15.21 -17.35
C ARG A 284 -14.46 -15.47 -18.78
N GLN A 285 -14.70 -14.44 -19.60
CA GLN A 285 -15.20 -14.61 -20.97
C GLN A 285 -14.11 -14.77 -22.03
N LEU A 286 -12.86 -14.42 -21.72
CA LEU A 286 -11.69 -14.68 -22.58
C LEU A 286 -10.92 -15.98 -22.22
N ALA A 287 -11.40 -16.72 -21.23
CA ALA A 287 -10.80 -17.99 -20.79
C ALA A 287 -10.74 -19.13 -21.85
N PRO A 288 -11.64 -19.25 -22.85
CA PRO A 288 -11.59 -20.38 -23.79
C PRO A 288 -10.39 -20.42 -24.74
N GLU A 289 -9.65 -19.31 -24.93
CA GLU A 289 -8.50 -19.25 -25.84
C GLU A 289 -7.13 -19.35 -25.13
N LEU A 290 -7.13 -19.54 -23.80
CA LEU A 290 -5.92 -19.83 -23.01
C LEU A 290 -5.83 -21.31 -22.56
N SER A 291 -6.75 -22.16 -23.04
CA SER A 291 -6.76 -23.61 -22.79
C SER A 291 -6.19 -24.46 -23.92
N ALA A 292 -5.48 -23.85 -24.88
CA ALA A 292 -4.65 -24.56 -25.85
C ALA A 292 -3.18 -24.51 -25.39
N ASP A 293 -2.59 -25.69 -25.18
CA ASP A 293 -1.16 -25.94 -24.96
C ASP A 293 -0.47 -25.18 -23.80
N SER A 294 -0.77 -25.61 -22.57
CA SER A 294 0.03 -25.26 -21.39
C SER A 294 1.37 -26.03 -21.38
N GLU A 295 2.34 -25.59 -22.19
CA GLU A 295 3.72 -26.10 -22.17
C GLU A 295 4.46 -25.83 -20.84
N LEU A 296 3.93 -24.93 -20.00
CA LEU A 296 4.53 -24.43 -18.75
C LEU A 296 4.89 -25.53 -17.72
N ALA A 297 4.38 -26.76 -17.90
CA ALA A 297 4.61 -27.89 -17.01
C ALA A 297 5.20 -29.14 -17.70
N GLN A 298 5.49 -29.09 -19.01
CA GLN A 298 6.02 -30.27 -19.74
C GLN A 298 7.56 -30.38 -19.71
N GLY A 299 8.25 -29.45 -19.05
CA GLY A 299 9.72 -29.37 -19.01
C GLY A 299 10.40 -29.84 -17.72
N VAL A 300 9.72 -30.53 -16.81
CA VAL A 300 10.23 -30.79 -15.43
C VAL A 300 11.18 -32.01 -15.34
N ASP A 301 11.84 -32.41 -16.43
CA ASP A 301 12.96 -33.38 -16.43
C ASP A 301 14.29 -32.73 -15.97
N ALA A 302 14.21 -31.79 -15.03
CA ALA A 302 15.34 -31.09 -14.44
C ALA A 302 16.10 -32.00 -13.45
N GLY A 303 16.89 -32.94 -14.00
CA GLY A 303 17.99 -33.61 -13.30
C GLY A 303 17.63 -34.23 -11.95
N ALA A 304 16.60 -35.09 -11.91
CA ALA A 304 16.12 -35.70 -10.67
C ALA A 304 17.27 -36.36 -9.85
N PRO A 305 17.58 -35.87 -8.64
CA PRO A 305 18.68 -36.41 -7.85
C PRO A 305 18.38 -37.84 -7.37
N ALA A 306 19.45 -38.60 -7.09
CA ALA A 306 19.35 -40.01 -6.70
C ALA A 306 18.52 -40.20 -5.41
N LYS A 307 17.70 -41.28 -5.39
CA LYS A 307 16.72 -41.68 -4.36
C LYS A 307 16.87 -40.95 -3.02
N GLY A 308 16.00 -39.97 -2.79
CA GLY A 308 16.09 -39.02 -1.68
C GLY A 308 16.12 -39.63 -0.28
N THR A 309 16.99 -39.07 0.56
CA THR A 309 16.89 -39.14 2.03
C THR A 309 15.66 -38.39 2.53
N ALA A 310 15.01 -38.89 3.57
CA ALA A 310 13.84 -38.23 4.18
C ALA A 310 14.18 -36.82 4.67
N ILE A 311 13.32 -35.84 4.35
CA ILE A 311 13.52 -34.43 4.70
C ILE A 311 13.20 -34.21 6.20
N PRO A 312 14.08 -33.55 6.98
CA PRO A 312 13.79 -33.18 8.36
C PRO A 312 12.52 -32.32 8.49
N ALA A 313 11.73 -32.54 9.54
CA ALA A 313 10.46 -31.83 9.76
C ALA A 313 10.58 -30.29 9.70
N LYS A 314 11.68 -29.73 10.20
CA LYS A 314 11.95 -28.28 10.14
C LYS A 314 12.11 -27.76 8.70
N GLU A 315 12.80 -28.49 7.84
CA GLU A 315 12.95 -28.11 6.42
C GLU A 315 11.62 -28.28 5.66
N ARG A 316 10.81 -29.29 6.03
CA ARG A 316 9.45 -29.46 5.51
C ARG A 316 8.55 -28.27 5.88
N GLU A 317 8.63 -27.78 7.11
CA GLU A 317 7.92 -26.57 7.56
C GLU A 317 8.39 -25.32 6.78
N HIS A 318 9.70 -25.16 6.55
CA HIS A 318 10.22 -24.09 5.69
C HIS A 318 9.70 -24.18 4.23
N LEU A 319 9.55 -25.38 3.66
CA LEU A 319 8.93 -25.57 2.35
C LEU A 319 7.43 -25.20 2.36
N ILE A 320 6.67 -25.62 3.38
CA ILE A 320 5.25 -25.26 3.52
C ILE A 320 5.07 -23.73 3.61
N ASN A 321 5.92 -23.06 4.40
CA ASN A 321 5.92 -21.60 4.50
C ASN A 321 6.35 -20.92 3.18
N ALA A 322 7.14 -21.57 2.33
CA ALA A 322 7.57 -21.02 1.05
C ALA A 322 6.50 -21.08 -0.06
N LEU A 323 5.46 -21.94 0.05
CA LEU A 323 4.28 -21.90 -0.84
C LEU A 323 3.48 -20.61 -0.65
N HIS A 324 3.34 -20.17 0.61
CA HIS A 324 2.58 -18.97 0.94
C HIS A 324 3.15 -17.74 0.22
N PRO A 325 2.32 -16.74 -0.13
CA PRO A 325 2.79 -15.47 -0.67
C PRO A 325 3.88 -14.88 0.24
N PRO A 326 5.06 -14.51 -0.27
CA PRO A 326 6.07 -13.86 0.55
C PRO A 326 5.48 -12.62 1.21
N ALA A 327 5.66 -12.49 2.52
CA ALA A 327 5.19 -11.33 3.26
C ALA A 327 5.85 -10.09 2.64
N MET A 328 5.05 -9.14 2.16
CA MET A 328 5.56 -7.98 1.41
C MET A 328 6.63 -7.18 2.16
N SER A 329 6.56 -7.19 3.50
CA SER A 329 7.56 -6.66 4.43
C SER A 329 9.00 -7.04 4.07
N THR A 330 9.22 -8.27 3.60
CA THR A 330 10.54 -8.84 3.26
C THR A 330 11.38 -7.97 2.31
N HIS A 331 10.73 -7.21 1.42
CA HIS A 331 11.40 -6.28 0.49
C HIS A 331 11.08 -4.80 0.76
N MET A 332 10.40 -4.48 1.87
CA MET A 332 10.04 -3.11 2.28
C MET A 332 10.91 -2.58 3.44
N GLY A 333 12.04 -3.24 3.73
CA GLY A 333 12.93 -2.90 4.84
C GLY A 333 12.38 -3.34 6.19
N GLU A 334 12.54 -2.52 7.23
CA GLU A 334 12.04 -2.80 8.60
C GLU A 334 10.51 -2.68 8.74
N THR A 335 9.78 -2.53 7.62
CA THR A 335 8.33 -2.29 7.60
C THR A 335 7.57 -3.60 7.80
N ASP A 336 6.89 -3.76 8.94
CA ASP A 336 6.08 -4.95 9.23
C ASP A 336 4.81 -5.04 8.35
N THR A 337 4.20 -6.22 8.26
CA THR A 337 2.94 -6.47 7.54
C THR A 337 1.81 -5.56 8.03
N ASP A 338 1.71 -5.36 9.34
CA ASP A 338 0.74 -4.45 9.97
C ASP A 338 0.98 -2.99 9.57
N GLN A 339 2.25 -2.56 9.50
CA GLN A 339 2.61 -1.21 9.04
C GLN A 339 2.25 -1.01 7.56
N LEU A 340 2.48 -2.01 6.72
CA LEU A 340 2.11 -1.94 5.30
C LEU A 340 0.59 -1.87 5.11
N ALA A 341 -0.18 -2.62 5.91
CA ALA A 341 -1.64 -2.51 5.96
C ALA A 341 -2.08 -1.10 6.42
N GLN A 342 -1.41 -0.54 7.43
CA GLN A 342 -1.65 0.83 7.90
C GLN A 342 -1.36 1.88 6.81
N HIS A 343 -0.20 1.81 6.13
CA HIS A 343 0.13 2.73 5.03
C HIS A 343 -0.94 2.68 3.91
N ARG A 344 -1.41 1.48 3.54
CA ARG A 344 -2.47 1.30 2.54
C ARG A 344 -3.81 1.89 3.02
N ALA A 345 -4.15 1.70 4.29
CA ALA A 345 -5.35 2.28 4.89
C ALA A 345 -5.28 3.82 4.92
N SER A 346 -4.13 4.41 5.28
CA SER A 346 -3.89 5.85 5.25
C SER A 346 -4.08 6.45 3.85
N ILE A 347 -3.46 5.86 2.82
CA ILE A 347 -3.63 6.33 1.43
C ILE A 347 -5.09 6.22 0.99
N LYS A 348 -5.74 5.08 1.22
CA LYS A 348 -7.16 4.91 0.89
C LYS A 348 -8.02 5.98 1.58
N ARG A 349 -7.76 6.24 2.86
CA ARG A 349 -8.50 7.24 3.65
C ARG A 349 -8.29 8.67 3.13
N LEU A 350 -7.07 9.03 2.75
CA LEU A 350 -6.78 10.34 2.16
C LEU A 350 -7.48 10.54 0.80
N ILE A 351 -7.60 9.49 -0.01
CA ILE A 351 -8.37 9.51 -1.26
C ILE A 351 -9.89 9.64 -0.97
N GLU A 352 -10.42 8.87 -0.01
CA GLU A 352 -11.83 8.98 0.43
C GLU A 352 -12.20 10.38 0.93
N LEU A 353 -11.25 11.09 1.55
CA LEU A 353 -11.38 12.49 2.00
C LEU A 353 -11.15 13.54 0.89
N GLY A 354 -10.97 13.11 -0.36
CA GLY A 354 -10.70 14.02 -1.47
C GLY A 354 -9.38 14.78 -1.33
N ARG A 355 -8.37 14.20 -0.68
CA ARG A 355 -7.03 14.78 -0.46
C ARG A 355 -5.92 13.97 -1.18
N PRO A 356 -5.98 13.79 -2.51
CA PRO A 356 -4.98 13.00 -3.26
C PRO A 356 -3.57 13.62 -3.20
N ARG A 357 -3.44 14.95 -3.18
CA ARG A 357 -2.15 15.64 -2.99
C ARG A 357 -1.49 15.29 -1.65
N LEU A 358 -2.29 15.10 -0.61
CA LEU A 358 -1.78 14.73 0.71
C LEU A 358 -1.34 13.25 0.74
N ALA A 359 -2.07 12.37 0.05
CA ALA A 359 -1.66 10.99 -0.16
C ALA A 359 -0.36 10.88 -0.98
N LEU A 360 -0.15 11.77 -1.95
CA LEU A 360 1.09 11.88 -2.72
C LEU A 360 2.27 12.26 -1.82
N VAL A 361 2.15 13.33 -1.03
CA VAL A 361 3.19 13.75 -0.06
C VAL A 361 3.51 12.64 0.94
N TYR A 362 2.49 12.01 1.52
CA TYR A 362 2.64 10.88 2.45
C TYR A 362 3.42 9.69 1.85
N ALA A 363 3.16 9.36 0.58
CA ALA A 363 3.93 8.34 -0.12
C ALA A 363 5.37 8.81 -0.40
N ASP A 364 5.57 10.09 -0.74
CA ASP A 364 6.88 10.67 -1.07
C ASP A 364 7.81 10.78 0.15
N GLU A 365 7.26 11.01 1.34
CA GLU A 365 7.98 11.05 2.63
C GLU A 365 8.62 9.71 3.03
N GLN A 366 8.23 8.58 2.42
CA GLN A 366 8.78 7.27 2.78
C GLN A 366 10.25 7.14 2.37
N LYS A 367 11.08 6.73 3.36
CA LYS A 367 12.54 6.59 3.20
C LYS A 367 12.95 5.40 2.34
N ASN A 368 12.21 4.28 2.42
CA ASN A 368 12.47 3.10 1.60
C ASN A 368 11.93 3.36 0.17
N PRO A 369 12.76 3.26 -0.88
CA PRO A 369 12.35 3.62 -2.23
C PRO A 369 11.40 2.60 -2.86
N ASN A 370 11.51 1.30 -2.54
CA ASN A 370 10.52 0.31 -2.96
C ASN A 370 9.15 0.62 -2.34
N LEU A 371 9.07 0.86 -1.03
CA LEU A 371 7.83 1.23 -0.33
C LEU A 371 7.21 2.50 -0.92
N ARG A 372 8.01 3.57 -1.10
CA ARG A 372 7.58 4.81 -1.78
C ARG A 372 7.00 4.51 -3.17
N SER A 373 7.72 3.77 -4.01
CA SER A 373 7.25 3.44 -5.36
C SER A 373 5.95 2.62 -5.35
N TRP A 374 5.81 1.67 -4.42
CA TRP A 374 4.62 0.85 -4.28
C TRP A 374 3.42 1.65 -3.81
N LEU A 375 3.59 2.53 -2.81
CA LEU A 375 2.55 3.43 -2.33
C LEU A 375 2.07 4.38 -3.42
N LEU A 376 2.98 4.91 -4.22
CA LEU A 376 2.68 5.72 -5.39
C LEU A 376 1.85 4.93 -6.43
N THR A 377 2.19 3.66 -6.70
CA THR A 377 1.37 2.78 -7.55
C THR A 377 0.00 2.44 -6.92
N GLN A 378 -0.09 2.27 -5.59
CA GLN A 378 -1.37 2.05 -4.89
C GLN A 378 -2.28 3.29 -4.96
N LEU A 379 -1.73 4.48 -4.77
CA LEU A 379 -2.44 5.76 -4.93
C LEU A 379 -3.05 5.83 -6.34
N LEU A 380 -2.26 5.55 -7.38
CA LEU A 380 -2.72 5.54 -8.77
C LEU A 380 -3.81 4.49 -9.06
N ALA A 381 -3.72 3.31 -8.43
CA ALA A 381 -4.71 2.25 -8.59
C ALA A 381 -6.07 2.60 -7.94
N LEU A 382 -6.02 3.25 -6.76
CA LEU A 382 -7.20 3.67 -5.99
C LEU A 382 -7.85 4.96 -6.53
N GLU A 383 -7.15 5.76 -7.32
CA GLU A 383 -7.65 7.04 -7.83
C GLU A 383 -8.80 6.85 -8.83
N ASN A 384 -9.89 7.60 -8.62
CA ASN A 384 -11.07 7.59 -9.49
C ASN A 384 -10.68 7.96 -10.95
N PRO A 385 -11.05 7.15 -11.97
CA PRO A 385 -10.74 7.43 -13.38
C PRO A 385 -11.05 8.85 -13.88
N ALA A 386 -12.05 9.54 -13.28
CA ALA A 386 -12.38 10.92 -13.61
C ALA A 386 -11.38 11.95 -13.08
N GLN A 387 -10.79 11.72 -11.89
CA GLN A 387 -9.79 12.59 -11.25
C GLN A 387 -8.36 12.26 -11.68
N ARG A 388 -8.12 10.98 -12.04
CA ARG A 388 -6.84 10.37 -12.41
C ARG A 388 -5.91 11.23 -13.26
N ARG A 389 -6.44 12.07 -14.15
CA ARG A 389 -5.63 12.87 -15.09
C ARG A 389 -4.76 13.95 -14.43
N GLU A 390 -5.12 14.49 -13.26
CA GLU A 390 -4.32 15.54 -12.62
C GLU A 390 -3.03 14.96 -12.03
N PHE A 391 -3.12 13.91 -11.21
CA PHE A 391 -1.99 13.41 -10.42
C PHE A 391 -1.22 12.26 -11.10
N SER A 392 -1.80 11.55 -12.07
CA SER A 392 -1.13 10.43 -12.76
C SER A 392 0.26 10.76 -13.33
N ASN A 393 0.39 11.92 -13.97
CA ASN A 393 1.65 12.34 -14.57
C ASN A 393 2.71 12.67 -13.51
N GLU A 394 2.29 13.24 -12.38
CA GLU A 394 3.15 13.55 -11.24
C GLU A 394 3.61 12.26 -10.54
N ILE A 395 2.68 11.35 -10.24
CA ILE A 395 2.95 10.02 -9.67
C ILE A 395 3.96 9.25 -10.53
N VAL A 396 3.71 9.09 -11.83
CA VAL A 396 4.61 8.35 -12.73
C VAL A 396 5.95 9.05 -12.90
N THR A 397 5.99 10.38 -12.88
CA THR A 397 7.25 11.14 -12.90
C THR A 397 8.02 10.97 -11.59
N GLY A 398 7.34 10.94 -10.44
CA GLY A 398 7.92 10.63 -9.13
C GLY A 398 8.56 9.25 -9.10
N ILE A 399 7.84 8.21 -9.51
CA ILE A 399 8.38 6.84 -9.59
C ILE A 399 9.54 6.76 -10.60
N ARG A 400 9.45 7.42 -11.76
CA ARG A 400 10.54 7.45 -12.75
C ARG A 400 11.81 8.14 -12.22
N ASN A 401 11.63 9.26 -11.52
CA ASN A 401 12.74 9.99 -10.88
C ASN A 401 13.36 9.18 -9.74
N LEU A 402 12.55 8.40 -9.01
CA LEU A 402 13.01 7.48 -7.99
C LEU A 402 13.81 6.33 -8.61
N ALA A 403 13.29 5.70 -9.67
CA ALA A 403 13.99 4.65 -10.43
C ALA A 403 15.38 5.08 -10.89
N ALA A 404 15.51 6.32 -11.40
CA ALA A 404 16.79 6.90 -11.83
C ALA A 404 17.77 7.15 -10.67
N ARG A 405 17.28 7.34 -9.43
CA ARG A 405 18.11 7.48 -8.21
C ARG A 405 18.46 6.14 -7.57
N THR A 406 17.69 5.09 -7.84
CA THR A 406 17.91 3.72 -7.34
C THR A 406 18.73 2.85 -8.27
N THR A 407 19.31 3.41 -9.35
CA THR A 407 20.19 2.66 -10.26
C THR A 407 21.34 1.98 -9.48
N GLU A 408 21.61 0.71 -9.75
CA GLU A 408 22.58 -0.14 -9.04
C GLU A 408 22.26 -0.43 -7.55
N SER A 409 21.13 0.04 -7.03
CA SER A 409 20.65 -0.34 -5.69
C SER A 409 19.86 -1.66 -5.72
N PRO A 410 19.78 -2.41 -4.60
CA PRO A 410 18.94 -3.60 -4.53
C PRO A 410 17.45 -3.32 -4.77
N ASP A 411 16.98 -2.07 -4.62
CA ASP A 411 15.58 -1.74 -4.88
C ASP A 411 15.27 -1.44 -6.36
N GLU A 412 16.28 -1.32 -7.25
CA GLU A 412 16.12 -0.87 -8.65
C GLU A 412 15.07 -1.70 -9.39
N ALA A 413 15.19 -3.03 -9.33
CA ALA A 413 14.28 -3.96 -10.01
C ALA A 413 12.83 -3.78 -9.54
N LEU A 414 12.60 -3.61 -8.23
CA LEU A 414 11.26 -3.50 -7.66
C LEU A 414 10.62 -2.15 -7.99
N VAL A 415 11.37 -1.06 -7.89
CA VAL A 415 10.93 0.29 -8.29
C VAL A 415 10.57 0.34 -9.77
N LEU A 416 11.38 -0.30 -10.64
CA LEU A 416 11.08 -0.41 -12.08
C LEU A 416 9.86 -1.30 -12.37
N SER A 417 9.61 -2.35 -11.57
CA SER A 417 8.41 -3.19 -11.68
C SER A 417 7.15 -2.43 -11.28
N ASN A 418 7.21 -1.64 -10.20
CA ASN A 418 6.12 -0.75 -9.79
C ASN A 418 5.87 0.35 -10.84
N LEU A 419 6.93 0.89 -11.47
CA LEU A 419 6.81 1.80 -12.61
C LEU A 419 6.10 1.16 -13.81
N ALA A 420 6.41 -0.11 -14.13
CA ALA A 420 5.74 -0.85 -15.20
C ALA A 420 4.23 -1.01 -14.90
N GLY A 421 3.88 -1.42 -13.69
CA GLY A 421 2.48 -1.52 -13.26
C GLY A 421 1.74 -0.18 -13.30
N SER A 422 2.41 0.92 -12.92
CA SER A 422 1.87 2.28 -13.04
C SER A 422 1.61 2.67 -14.49
N TYR A 423 2.48 2.32 -15.45
CA TYR A 423 2.20 2.53 -16.88
C TYR A 423 1.01 1.70 -17.37
N THR A 424 0.83 0.45 -16.90
CA THR A 424 -0.37 -0.35 -17.22
C THR A 424 -1.65 0.29 -16.72
N LEU A 425 -1.66 0.85 -15.50
CA LEU A 425 -2.82 1.59 -14.94
C LEU A 425 -3.21 2.85 -15.74
N LEU A 426 -2.29 3.36 -16.57
CA LEU A 426 -2.50 4.45 -17.52
C LEU A 426 -2.75 3.99 -18.98
N GLY A 427 -2.81 2.68 -19.24
CA GLY A 427 -2.94 2.12 -20.57
C GLY A 427 -1.69 2.26 -21.47
N GLN A 428 -0.55 2.68 -20.91
CA GLN A 428 0.70 2.90 -21.64
C GLN A 428 1.50 1.60 -21.79
N GLN A 429 0.94 0.62 -22.50
CA GLN A 429 1.45 -0.76 -22.52
C GLN A 429 2.91 -0.88 -23.02
N GLU A 430 3.35 -0.05 -23.98
CA GLU A 430 4.74 -0.07 -24.45
C GLU A 430 5.72 0.43 -23.37
N ASN A 431 5.35 1.50 -22.65
CA ASN A 431 6.13 2.01 -21.54
C ASN A 431 6.17 1.00 -20.37
N ALA A 432 5.07 0.27 -20.13
CA ALA A 432 5.02 -0.81 -19.16
C ALA A 432 5.99 -1.94 -19.53
N ARG A 433 5.98 -2.41 -20.79
CA ARG A 433 6.90 -3.44 -21.28
C ARG A 433 8.36 -3.00 -21.18
N MET A 434 8.69 -1.78 -21.61
CA MET A 434 10.05 -1.24 -21.53
C MET A 434 10.54 -1.09 -20.08
N ALA A 435 9.67 -0.66 -19.16
CA ALA A 435 10.02 -0.57 -17.73
C ALA A 435 10.22 -1.96 -17.09
N LEU A 436 9.41 -2.95 -17.48
CA LEU A 436 9.53 -4.31 -16.96
C LEU A 436 10.76 -5.04 -17.52
N GLY A 437 11.12 -4.83 -18.79
CA GLY A 437 12.40 -5.31 -19.34
C GLY A 437 13.58 -4.82 -18.51
N LYS A 438 13.67 -3.50 -18.27
CA LYS A 438 14.70 -2.90 -17.42
C LYS A 438 14.68 -3.42 -15.97
N SER A 439 13.50 -3.74 -15.44
CA SER A 439 13.32 -4.35 -14.11
C SER A 439 13.95 -5.75 -14.03
N ILE A 440 13.79 -6.56 -15.09
CA ILE A 440 14.42 -7.88 -15.21
C ILE A 440 15.93 -7.74 -15.43
N ASP A 441 16.38 -6.84 -16.30
CA ASP A 441 17.81 -6.53 -16.52
C ASP A 441 18.49 -6.13 -15.19
N ALA A 442 17.83 -5.29 -14.38
CA ALA A 442 18.34 -4.87 -13.08
C ALA A 442 18.46 -6.04 -12.09
N LEU A 443 17.47 -6.95 -12.06
CA LEU A 443 17.51 -8.15 -11.23
C LEU A 443 18.64 -9.12 -11.65
N GLU A 444 18.95 -9.20 -12.93
CA GLU A 444 20.08 -10.00 -13.44
C GLU A 444 21.44 -9.44 -13.01
N ARG A 445 21.60 -8.10 -12.99
CA ARG A 445 22.85 -7.44 -12.56
C ARG A 445 23.18 -7.66 -11.09
N GLU A 446 22.17 -7.87 -10.23
CA GLU A 446 22.32 -7.97 -8.77
C GLU A 446 23.03 -9.25 -8.30
N LYS A 447 23.15 -10.28 -9.15
CA LYS A 447 23.84 -11.56 -8.88
C LYS A 447 23.37 -12.27 -7.60
N LEU A 448 22.10 -12.10 -7.25
CA LEU A 448 21.47 -12.81 -6.14
C LEU A 448 21.46 -14.34 -6.39
N PRO A 449 21.50 -15.16 -5.31
CA PRO A 449 21.19 -16.58 -5.38
C PRO A 449 19.85 -16.85 -6.08
N VAL A 450 19.73 -18.00 -6.77
CA VAL A 450 18.54 -18.32 -7.58
C VAL A 450 17.23 -18.29 -6.78
N ILE A 451 17.26 -18.76 -5.53
CA ILE A 451 16.08 -18.75 -4.65
C ILE A 451 15.62 -17.31 -4.35
N ASP A 452 16.56 -16.41 -4.05
CA ASP A 452 16.29 -15.01 -3.74
C ASP A 452 15.81 -14.25 -5.00
N ARG A 453 16.37 -14.60 -6.18
CA ARG A 453 15.88 -14.10 -7.48
C ARG A 453 14.44 -14.53 -7.75
N LEU A 454 14.08 -15.78 -7.47
CA LEU A 454 12.70 -16.28 -7.63
C LEU A 454 11.72 -15.62 -6.66
N GLU A 455 12.12 -15.40 -5.41
CA GLU A 455 11.29 -14.67 -4.43
C GLU A 455 11.03 -13.23 -4.88
N LYS A 456 12.05 -12.57 -5.42
CA LYS A 456 11.95 -11.21 -5.97
C LYS A 456 11.13 -11.15 -7.27
N LEU A 457 11.26 -12.14 -8.17
CA LEU A 457 10.38 -12.31 -9.33
C LEU A 457 8.92 -12.53 -8.91
N ARG A 458 8.67 -13.32 -7.86
CA ARG A 458 7.34 -13.53 -7.30
C ARG A 458 6.75 -12.24 -6.74
N TYR A 459 7.54 -11.43 -6.02
CA TYR A 459 7.10 -10.12 -5.55
C TYR A 459 6.74 -9.17 -6.72
N MET A 460 7.57 -9.14 -7.77
CA MET A 460 7.32 -8.38 -9.01
C MET A 460 6.04 -8.85 -9.71
N LEU A 461 5.83 -10.16 -9.79
CA LEU A 461 4.65 -10.83 -10.37
C LEU A 461 3.37 -10.41 -9.65
N GLN A 462 3.38 -10.42 -8.31
CA GLN A 462 2.25 -9.92 -7.52
C GLN A 462 1.98 -8.43 -7.77
N GLY A 463 3.02 -7.64 -8.02
CA GLY A 463 2.91 -6.25 -8.51
C GLY A 463 2.09 -6.17 -9.79
N GLN A 464 2.47 -6.94 -10.81
CA GLN A 464 1.80 -6.97 -12.11
C GLN A 464 0.37 -7.52 -12.04
N LEU A 465 0.10 -8.49 -11.15
CA LEU A 465 -1.25 -9.00 -10.85
C LEU A 465 -2.17 -7.90 -10.33
N ARG A 466 -1.72 -7.10 -9.35
CA ARG A 466 -2.53 -5.98 -8.80
C ARG A 466 -2.84 -4.89 -9.83
N THR A 467 -1.98 -4.68 -10.82
CA THR A 467 -2.18 -3.68 -11.88
C THR A 467 -2.81 -4.26 -13.15
N GLY A 468 -3.13 -5.56 -13.18
CA GLY A 468 -3.72 -6.23 -14.34
C GLY A 468 -2.79 -6.37 -15.56
N ASN A 469 -1.46 -6.30 -15.37
CA ASN A 469 -0.50 -6.36 -16.47
C ASN A 469 -0.27 -7.81 -16.94
N GLN A 470 -1.20 -8.35 -17.73
CA GLN A 470 -1.14 -9.73 -18.24
C GLN A 470 0.13 -10.05 -19.03
N ALA A 471 0.60 -9.11 -19.88
CA ALA A 471 1.85 -9.28 -20.60
C ALA A 471 3.06 -9.38 -19.65
N GLY A 472 3.07 -8.57 -18.59
CA GLY A 472 4.12 -8.62 -17.57
C GLY A 472 4.06 -9.85 -16.68
N ILE A 473 2.86 -10.35 -16.37
CA ILE A 473 2.67 -11.62 -15.67
C ILE A 473 3.32 -12.76 -16.46
N SER A 474 2.97 -12.91 -17.75
CA SER A 474 3.53 -13.95 -18.61
C SER A 474 5.05 -13.84 -18.76
N GLN A 475 5.59 -12.62 -18.90
CA GLN A 475 7.03 -12.39 -19.01
C GLN A 475 7.77 -12.80 -17.72
N LEU A 476 7.23 -12.47 -16.54
CA LEU A 476 7.85 -12.84 -15.26
C LEU A 476 7.75 -14.33 -14.96
N THR A 477 6.67 -15.00 -15.36
CA THR A 477 6.57 -16.46 -15.24
C THR A 477 7.52 -17.19 -16.17
N ALA A 478 7.72 -16.70 -17.40
CA ALA A 478 8.69 -17.26 -18.35
C ALA A 478 10.13 -17.10 -17.84
N GLN A 479 10.48 -15.91 -17.32
CA GLN A 479 11.80 -15.65 -16.73
C GLN A 479 12.08 -16.56 -15.52
N ALA A 480 11.07 -16.83 -14.68
CA ALA A 480 11.22 -17.74 -13.54
C ALA A 480 11.42 -19.20 -13.97
N ASP A 481 10.69 -19.64 -14.99
CA ASP A 481 10.84 -20.98 -15.57
C ASP A 481 12.21 -21.18 -16.24
N GLU A 482 12.70 -20.20 -17.02
CA GLU A 482 14.06 -20.21 -17.58
C GLU A 482 15.14 -20.22 -16.48
N LEU A 483 14.95 -19.44 -15.41
CA LEU A 483 15.85 -19.40 -14.26
C LEU A 483 15.90 -20.75 -13.50
N VAL A 484 14.79 -21.48 -13.41
CA VAL A 484 14.78 -22.83 -12.81
C VAL A 484 15.37 -23.87 -13.75
N LYS A 485 15.07 -23.80 -15.05
CA LYS A 485 15.61 -24.73 -16.07
C LYS A 485 17.12 -24.61 -16.25
N SER A 486 17.69 -23.41 -16.08
CA SER A 486 19.13 -23.17 -16.17
C SER A 486 19.91 -23.59 -14.91
N GLN A 487 19.24 -23.75 -13.76
CA GLN A 487 19.87 -24.16 -12.52
C GLN A 487 19.88 -25.68 -12.35
N GLN A 488 21.06 -26.29 -12.25
CA GLN A 488 21.21 -27.65 -11.72
C GLN A 488 21.30 -27.56 -10.19
N PRO A 489 20.36 -28.15 -9.42
CA PRO A 489 20.43 -28.15 -7.96
C PRO A 489 21.43 -29.20 -7.46
N ASP A 490 22.40 -28.79 -6.66
CA ASP A 490 23.40 -29.70 -6.08
C ASP A 490 22.78 -30.67 -5.06
N THR A 491 21.69 -30.26 -4.41
CA THR A 491 20.99 -31.06 -3.40
C THR A 491 19.49 -31.26 -3.71
N PRO A 492 18.88 -32.38 -3.26
CA PRO A 492 17.43 -32.56 -3.33
C PRO A 492 16.64 -31.44 -2.64
N LEU A 493 17.16 -30.89 -1.54
CA LEU A 493 16.51 -29.82 -0.79
C LEU A 493 16.45 -28.52 -1.59
N GLU A 494 17.51 -28.15 -2.32
CA GLU A 494 17.49 -27.00 -3.22
C GLU A 494 16.51 -27.22 -4.37
N HIS A 495 16.50 -28.40 -4.99
CA HIS A 495 15.51 -28.76 -6.00
C HIS A 495 14.08 -28.54 -5.47
N TYR A 496 13.76 -29.03 -4.28
CA TYR A 496 12.44 -28.84 -3.67
C TYR A 496 12.14 -27.38 -3.35
N ARG A 497 13.12 -26.58 -2.91
CA ARG A 497 12.95 -25.13 -2.70
C ARG A 497 12.61 -24.42 -4.02
N LEU A 498 13.29 -24.73 -5.12
CA LEU A 498 12.98 -24.17 -6.45
C LEU A 498 11.56 -24.57 -6.90
N VAL A 499 11.23 -25.86 -6.85
CA VAL A 499 9.91 -26.41 -7.22
C VAL A 499 8.78 -25.77 -6.41
N VAL A 500 8.97 -25.59 -5.10
CA VAL A 500 7.97 -24.98 -4.21
C VAL A 500 7.78 -23.49 -4.51
N ARG A 501 8.85 -22.73 -4.83
CA ARG A 501 8.71 -21.33 -5.24
C ARG A 501 7.96 -21.21 -6.58
N MET A 502 8.21 -22.10 -7.55
CA MET A 502 7.45 -22.15 -8.80
C MET A 502 5.98 -22.51 -8.57
N ALA A 503 5.70 -23.48 -7.68
CA ALA A 503 4.33 -23.80 -7.29
C ALA A 503 3.63 -22.57 -6.66
N GLY A 504 4.31 -21.84 -5.78
CA GLY A 504 3.80 -20.58 -5.20
C GLY A 504 3.54 -19.49 -6.26
N MET A 505 4.41 -19.33 -7.25
CA MET A 505 4.16 -18.38 -8.36
C MET A 505 2.95 -18.79 -9.22
N ALA A 506 2.76 -20.09 -9.48
CA ALA A 506 1.59 -20.61 -10.18
C ALA A 506 0.29 -20.46 -9.35
N MET A 507 0.37 -20.53 -8.01
CA MET A 507 -0.77 -20.22 -7.15
C MET A 507 -1.14 -18.75 -7.19
N ASP A 508 -0.16 -17.84 -7.14
CA ASP A 508 -0.39 -16.40 -7.20
C ASP A 508 -1.09 -15.97 -8.50
N THR A 509 -0.87 -16.69 -9.61
CA THR A 509 -1.57 -16.47 -10.90
C THR A 509 -2.87 -17.27 -11.06
N GLY A 510 -3.30 -17.99 -10.03
CA GLY A 510 -4.52 -18.82 -10.05
C GLY A 510 -4.39 -20.17 -10.77
N GLN A 511 -3.20 -20.51 -11.29
CA GLN A 511 -2.90 -21.73 -12.03
C GLN A 511 -2.68 -22.95 -11.12
N MET A 512 -3.71 -23.30 -10.35
CA MET A 512 -3.67 -24.39 -9.34
C MET A 512 -3.23 -25.76 -9.91
N GLU A 513 -3.52 -26.05 -11.18
CA GLU A 513 -3.11 -27.30 -11.83
C GLU A 513 -1.61 -27.32 -12.17
N ALA A 514 -1.05 -26.17 -12.59
CA ALA A 514 0.39 -26.01 -12.78
C ALA A 514 1.12 -26.10 -11.43
N ALA A 515 0.60 -25.44 -10.38
CA ALA A 515 1.14 -25.55 -9.03
C ALA A 515 1.19 -27.00 -8.52
N ASN A 516 0.08 -27.75 -8.66
CA ASN A 516 0.05 -29.18 -8.32
C ASN A 516 1.01 -30.02 -9.18
N THR A 517 1.26 -29.63 -10.43
CA THR A 517 2.19 -30.35 -11.30
C THR A 517 3.65 -30.11 -10.91
N TRP A 518 4.00 -28.88 -10.52
CA TRP A 518 5.29 -28.60 -9.87
C TRP A 518 5.47 -29.47 -8.61
N LEU A 519 4.50 -29.48 -7.69
CA LEU A 519 4.60 -30.27 -6.45
C LEU A 519 4.79 -31.79 -6.67
N LYS A 520 4.38 -32.35 -7.82
CA LYS A 520 4.64 -33.77 -8.15
C LYS A 520 6.13 -34.10 -8.31
N ALA A 521 6.96 -33.13 -8.68
CA ALA A 521 8.42 -33.29 -8.79
C ALA A 521 9.13 -33.49 -7.43
N VAL A 522 8.45 -33.18 -6.31
CA VAL A 522 8.94 -33.53 -4.98
C VAL A 522 8.90 -35.05 -4.80
N GLN A 523 10.09 -35.67 -4.75
CA GLN A 523 10.23 -37.14 -4.66
C GLN A 523 9.83 -37.67 -3.27
N ASP A 524 10.13 -36.93 -2.20
CA ASP A 524 9.77 -37.31 -0.83
C ASP A 524 8.24 -37.31 -0.67
N GLN A 525 7.66 -38.50 -0.52
CA GLN A 525 6.22 -38.72 -0.47
C GLN A 525 5.57 -37.97 0.69
N ASP A 526 6.19 -37.97 1.88
CA ASP A 526 5.60 -37.34 3.07
C ASP A 526 5.59 -35.82 2.94
N THR A 527 6.68 -35.24 2.42
CA THR A 527 6.75 -33.81 2.15
C THR A 527 5.79 -33.43 1.03
N ARG A 528 5.72 -34.19 -0.08
CA ARG A 528 4.75 -33.94 -1.15
C ARG A 528 3.31 -33.96 -0.64
N LEU A 529 2.93 -34.94 0.18
CA LEU A 529 1.59 -35.01 0.78
C LEU A 529 1.29 -33.79 1.66
N ALA A 530 2.26 -33.33 2.47
CA ALA A 530 2.09 -32.13 3.28
C ALA A 530 1.93 -30.85 2.43
N LEU A 531 2.74 -30.68 1.38
CA LEU A 531 2.64 -29.52 0.48
C LEU A 531 1.33 -29.56 -0.35
N SER A 532 0.88 -30.73 -0.79
CA SER A 532 -0.41 -30.91 -1.48
C SER A 532 -1.61 -30.67 -0.55
N HIS A 533 -1.51 -31.03 0.74
CA HIS A 533 -2.52 -30.71 1.74
C HIS A 533 -2.63 -29.19 1.92
N GLU A 534 -1.49 -28.50 2.03
CA GLU A 534 -1.49 -27.04 2.20
C GLU A 534 -2.00 -26.31 0.95
N LEU A 535 -1.68 -26.81 -0.25
CA LEU A 535 -2.26 -26.31 -1.50
C LEU A 535 -3.81 -26.38 -1.48
N LEU A 536 -4.40 -27.43 -0.90
CA LEU A 536 -5.84 -27.56 -0.74
C LEU A 536 -6.40 -26.59 0.32
N ASN A 537 -5.71 -26.43 1.45
CA ASN A 537 -6.06 -25.44 2.48
C ASN A 537 -6.12 -24.02 1.90
N ILE A 538 -5.07 -23.61 1.19
CA ILE A 538 -4.98 -22.28 0.57
C ILE A 538 -6.06 -22.12 -0.51
N LYS A 539 -6.32 -23.14 -1.33
CA LYS A 539 -7.41 -23.12 -2.31
C LYS A 539 -8.78 -22.93 -1.66
N GLN A 540 -9.05 -23.60 -0.52
CA GLN A 540 -10.30 -23.43 0.23
C GLN A 540 -10.42 -22.04 0.84
N ALA A 541 -9.32 -21.49 1.38
CA ALA A 541 -9.28 -20.14 1.93
C ALA A 541 -9.57 -19.07 0.87
N VAL A 542 -8.99 -19.18 -0.34
CA VAL A 542 -9.26 -18.27 -1.47
C VAL A 542 -10.72 -18.34 -1.90
N ILE A 543 -11.30 -19.53 -2.04
CA ILE A 543 -12.73 -19.69 -2.37
C ILE A 543 -13.62 -19.04 -1.29
N SER A 544 -13.24 -19.18 -0.02
CA SER A 544 -13.99 -18.65 1.13
C SER A 544 -13.81 -17.14 1.35
N SER A 545 -12.90 -16.49 0.63
CA SER A 545 -12.69 -15.03 0.70
C SER A 545 -13.38 -14.25 -0.44
N ASP A 546 -13.91 -14.95 -1.43
CA ASP A 546 -14.66 -14.38 -2.56
C ASP A 546 -16.20 -14.38 -2.32
N ASP A 547 -16.68 -15.06 -1.27
CA ASP A 547 -18.07 -15.12 -0.79
C ASP A 547 -18.36 -14.07 0.33
#